data_AF-X1LBT0-F1
#
_entry.id   AF-X1LBT0-F1
#
_cell.length_a   1.000
_cell.length_b   1.000
_cell.length_c   1.000
_cell.angle_alpha   90.00
_cell.angle_beta   90.00
_cell.angle_gamma   90.00
#
_symmetry.space_group_name_H-M   'P 1'
#
loop_
_entity.id
_entity.type
_entity.pdbx_description
1 polymer ?
#
loop_
_entity_poly.entity_id
_entity_poly.type
_entity_poly.pdbx_seq_one_letter_code
_entity_poly.pdbx_strand_id
1 'polypeptide(L)'
;PVSIEDEMRSSYLDYAMSVIASRALPDVRDGLKPVHRRILYAMDDMGMNHASPHKKSARIVGEVLGKYHPHGDTSVYEAMVRMAQDFSMRYMLVDGQGNFGSVDNDPPAAMRYTEARLTRIAEEMLVDIDKDTVNFMPNFDNSLKEPVVLPTRLPNLLVNGSSGIAVGMATNIPP
;
A
#
# COMPACT_ATOMS: atom_id res chain seq x y z
N PRO A 1 21.42 -17.47 30.37
CA PRO A 1 21.17 -18.27 29.14
C PRO A 1 19.67 -18.46 28.98
N VAL A 2 19.11 -18.16 27.80
CA VAL A 2 17.69 -18.36 27.49
C VAL A 2 17.50 -19.79 26.97
N SER A 3 16.38 -20.44 27.29
CA SER A 3 16.04 -21.75 26.73
C SER A 3 15.77 -21.61 25.23
N ILE A 4 16.19 -22.59 24.43
CA ILE A 4 15.89 -22.63 22.99
C ILE A 4 14.38 -22.61 22.76
N GLU A 5 13.62 -23.32 23.58
CA GLU A 5 12.16 -23.39 23.47
C GLU A 5 11.51 -22.01 23.69
N ASP A 6 11.94 -21.30 24.73
CA ASP A 6 11.43 -19.97 25.05
C ASP A 6 11.80 -18.95 23.97
N GLU A 7 13.04 -18.99 23.49
CA GLU A 7 13.54 -18.11 22.43
C GLU A 7 12.80 -18.35 21.11
N MET A 8 12.64 -19.62 20.71
CA MET A 8 11.90 -19.99 19.50
C MET A 8 10.44 -19.55 19.58
N ARG A 9 9.78 -19.75 20.74
CA ARG A 9 8.39 -19.35 20.94
C ARG A 9 8.23 -17.84 20.85
N SER A 10 9.09 -17.06 21.52
CA SER A 10 9.00 -15.59 21.50
C SER A 10 9.25 -15.05 20.09
N SER A 11 10.36 -15.44 19.46
CA SER A 11 10.73 -14.99 18.12
C SER A 11 9.67 -15.36 17.08
N TYR A 12 9.07 -16.56 17.17
CA TYR A 12 8.00 -16.97 16.27
C TYR A 12 6.72 -16.15 16.47
N LEU A 13 6.31 -15.91 17.72
CA LEU A 13 5.10 -15.14 18.02
C LEU A 13 5.25 -13.68 17.58
N ASP A 14 6.40 -13.05 17.81
CA ASP A 14 6.67 -11.67 17.39
C ASP A 14 6.62 -11.54 15.86
N TYR A 15 7.26 -12.47 15.14
CA TYR A 15 7.19 -12.51 13.69
C TYR A 15 5.76 -12.75 13.19
N ALA A 16 5.05 -13.73 13.73
CA ALA A 16 3.70 -14.06 13.33
C ALA A 16 2.74 -12.88 13.51
N MET A 17 2.79 -12.22 14.67
CA MET A 17 1.99 -11.03 14.96
C MET A 17 2.31 -9.89 14.00
N SER A 18 3.58 -9.64 13.71
CA SER A 18 3.99 -8.60 12.76
C SER A 18 3.45 -8.83 11.34
N VAL A 19 3.44 -10.10 10.88
CA VAL A 19 2.94 -10.47 9.55
C VAL A 19 1.42 -10.36 9.46
N ILE A 20 0.72 -10.81 10.50
CA ILE A 20 -0.75 -10.74 10.58
C ILE A 20 -1.22 -9.29 10.59
N ALA A 21 -0.68 -8.47 11.49
CA ALA A 21 -1.18 -7.11 11.73
C ALA A 21 -0.73 -6.11 10.67
N SER A 22 0.50 -6.24 10.15
CA SER A 22 1.16 -5.16 9.41
C SER A 22 1.55 -5.50 7.98
N ARG A 23 1.16 -6.67 7.45
CA ARG A 23 1.55 -7.08 6.09
C ARG A 23 0.43 -7.73 5.29
N ALA A 24 -0.12 -8.83 5.82
CA ALA A 24 -0.88 -9.76 4.98
C ALA A 24 -2.35 -9.38 4.81
N LEU A 25 -3.00 -8.89 5.86
CA LEU A 25 -4.44 -8.64 5.91
C LEU A 25 -4.74 -7.13 5.75
N PRO A 26 -5.82 -6.75 5.05
CA PRO A 26 -6.26 -5.36 4.98
C PRO A 26 -6.93 -4.91 6.28
N ASP A 27 -6.98 -3.60 6.52
CA ASP A 27 -7.86 -3.04 7.56
C ASP A 27 -9.30 -2.99 7.03
N VAL A 28 -10.27 -3.36 7.86
CA VAL A 28 -11.70 -3.40 7.47
C VAL A 28 -12.26 -2.01 7.12
N ARG A 29 -11.70 -0.95 7.70
CA ARG A 29 -12.21 0.42 7.57
C ARG A 29 -11.91 1.03 6.21
N ASP A 30 -10.73 0.76 5.64
CA ASP A 30 -10.31 1.31 4.34
C ASP A 30 -10.05 0.24 3.26
N GLY A 31 -10.04 -1.05 3.63
CA GLY A 31 -9.76 -2.15 2.72
C GLY A 31 -8.33 -2.20 2.21
N LEU A 32 -7.39 -1.48 2.83
CA LEU A 32 -6.01 -1.37 2.37
C LEU A 32 -5.05 -2.12 3.29
N LYS A 33 -4.04 -2.75 2.65
CA LYS A 33 -2.84 -3.20 3.34
C LYS A 33 -1.94 -1.99 3.62
N PRO A 34 -1.04 -2.05 4.62
CA PRO A 34 -0.17 -0.93 4.95
C PRO A 34 0.66 -0.40 3.78
N VAL A 35 1.15 -1.27 2.89
CA VAL A 35 1.91 -0.83 1.70
C VAL A 35 1.06 0.02 0.74
N HIS A 36 -0.20 -0.37 0.49
CA HIS A 36 -1.10 0.40 -0.38
C HIS A 36 -1.40 1.77 0.23
N ARG A 37 -1.70 1.80 1.54
CA ARG A 37 -1.97 3.04 2.29
C ARG A 37 -0.81 4.01 2.21
N ARG A 38 0.42 3.53 2.43
CA ARG A 38 1.65 4.33 2.36
C ARG A 38 1.93 4.85 0.95
N ILE A 39 1.65 4.07 -0.09
CA ILE A 39 1.76 4.53 -1.48
C ILE A 39 0.79 5.68 -1.75
N LEU A 40 -0.50 5.52 -1.44
CA LEU A 40 -1.50 6.55 -1.69
C LEU A 40 -1.21 7.82 -0.88
N TYR A 41 -0.85 7.68 0.39
CA TYR A 41 -0.49 8.80 1.25
C TYR A 41 0.77 9.54 0.77
N ALA A 42 1.83 8.82 0.36
CA ALA A 42 3.03 9.45 -0.18
C ALA A 42 2.75 10.18 -1.50
N MET A 43 1.90 9.61 -2.38
CA MET A 43 1.51 10.28 -3.62
C MET A 43 0.73 11.57 -3.34
N ASP A 44 -0.15 11.57 -2.34
CA ASP A 44 -0.89 12.76 -1.88
C ASP A 44 0.04 13.83 -1.29
N ASP A 45 0.96 13.44 -0.38
CA ASP A 45 1.98 14.33 0.22
C ASP A 45 2.89 14.96 -0.85
N MET A 46 3.14 14.24 -1.96
CA MET A 46 3.86 14.74 -3.13
C MET A 46 3.02 15.63 -4.07
N GLY A 47 1.74 15.86 -3.75
CA GLY A 47 0.78 16.63 -4.53
C GLY A 47 0.43 15.97 -5.88
N MET A 48 0.37 14.64 -5.95
CA MET A 48 0.16 13.88 -7.21
C MET A 48 -1.30 13.50 -7.45
N ASN A 49 -2.18 14.50 -7.51
CA ASN A 49 -3.59 14.28 -7.82
C ASN A 49 -3.84 13.88 -9.30
N HIS A 50 -5.09 13.54 -9.63
CA HIS A 50 -5.56 13.14 -10.96
C HIS A 50 -5.39 14.22 -12.04
N ALA A 51 -5.28 15.48 -11.64
CA ALA A 51 -5.06 16.60 -12.56
C ALA A 51 -3.57 16.89 -12.79
N SER A 52 -2.69 16.36 -11.93
CA SER A 52 -1.25 16.57 -12.01
C SER A 52 -0.64 15.76 -13.16
N PRO A 53 0.52 16.19 -13.71
CA PRO A 53 1.31 15.37 -14.60
C PRO A 53 1.76 14.08 -13.91
N HIS A 54 1.91 13.00 -14.67
CA HIS A 54 2.55 11.78 -14.17
C HIS A 54 3.99 12.08 -13.73
N LYS A 55 4.45 11.38 -12.70
CA LYS A 55 5.86 11.42 -12.27
C LYS A 55 6.44 10.01 -12.33
N LYS A 56 7.76 9.92 -12.51
CA LYS A 56 8.48 8.64 -12.55
C LYS A 56 8.16 7.77 -11.33
N SER A 57 7.83 6.51 -11.58
CA SER A 57 7.54 5.53 -10.52
C SER A 57 8.68 5.40 -9.52
N ALA A 58 9.93 5.46 -9.98
CA ALA A 58 11.12 5.46 -9.11
C ALA A 58 11.10 6.57 -8.05
N ARG A 59 10.53 7.74 -8.36
CA ARG A 59 10.40 8.85 -7.40
C ARG A 59 9.37 8.52 -6.32
N ILE A 60 8.23 7.96 -6.70
CA ILE A 60 7.16 7.56 -5.77
C ILE A 60 7.66 6.46 -4.84
N VAL A 61 8.30 5.42 -5.40
CA VAL A 61 8.89 4.32 -4.64
C VAL A 61 9.93 4.86 -3.66
N GLY A 62 10.85 5.72 -4.12
CA GLY A 62 11.86 6.35 -3.24
C GLY A 62 11.24 7.12 -2.08
N GLU A 63 10.17 7.87 -2.32
CA GLU A 63 9.46 8.62 -1.27
C GLU A 63 8.85 7.69 -0.22
N VAL A 64 8.15 6.64 -0.68
CA VAL A 64 7.53 5.63 0.20
C VAL A 64 8.58 4.94 1.06
N LEU A 65 9.71 4.54 0.47
CA LEU A 65 10.80 3.90 1.20
C LEU A 65 11.46 4.83 2.21
N GLY A 66 11.75 6.07 1.80
CA GLY A 66 12.46 7.03 2.63
C GLY A 66 11.65 7.50 3.84
N LYS A 67 10.33 7.58 3.71
CA LYS A 67 9.46 8.15 4.76
C LYS A 67 8.66 7.12 5.55
N TYR A 68 8.15 6.06 4.91
CA TYR A 68 7.05 5.28 5.49
C TYR A 68 7.25 3.75 5.47
N HIS A 69 7.96 3.18 4.50
CA HIS A 69 8.02 1.74 4.28
C HIS A 69 9.46 1.23 4.15
N PRO A 70 10.16 0.87 5.25
CA PRO A 70 11.56 0.49 5.24
C PRO A 70 11.76 -0.98 4.80
N HIS A 71 11.23 -1.33 3.64
CA HIS A 71 11.31 -2.66 3.03
C HIS A 71 11.81 -2.56 1.57
N GLY A 72 11.83 -3.66 0.83
CA GLY A 72 12.40 -3.68 -0.53
C GLY A 72 11.62 -2.80 -1.51
N ASP A 73 12.34 -2.07 -2.35
CA ASP A 73 11.81 -1.23 -3.43
C ASP A 73 10.87 -1.99 -4.37
N THR A 74 11.23 -3.23 -4.68
CA THR A 74 10.49 -4.13 -5.56
C THR A 74 9.09 -4.38 -5.02
N SER A 75 8.94 -4.61 -3.71
CA SER A 75 7.63 -4.86 -3.09
C SER A 75 6.70 -3.65 -3.15
N VAL A 76 7.25 -2.44 -3.03
CA VAL A 76 6.48 -1.19 -3.16
C VAL A 76 6.10 -0.96 -4.62
N TYR A 77 7.04 -1.19 -5.55
CA TYR A 77 6.79 -1.03 -6.98
C TYR A 77 5.73 -2.00 -7.48
N GLU A 78 5.82 -3.28 -7.14
CA GLU A 78 4.83 -4.30 -7.50
C GLU A 78 3.44 -3.99 -6.94
N ALA A 79 3.37 -3.53 -5.68
CA ALA A 79 2.11 -3.09 -5.09
C ALA A 79 1.50 -1.89 -5.83
N MET A 80 2.32 -0.91 -6.22
CA MET A 80 1.88 0.23 -7.03
C MET A 80 1.45 -0.19 -8.43
N VAL A 81 2.19 -1.09 -9.08
CA VAL A 81 1.84 -1.64 -10.40
C VAL A 81 0.48 -2.31 -10.35
N ARG A 82 0.22 -3.15 -9.33
CA ARG A 82 -1.06 -3.83 -9.18
C ARG A 82 -2.24 -2.84 -9.03
N MET A 83 -2.02 -1.71 -8.35
CA MET A 83 -3.02 -0.65 -8.22
C MET A 83 -3.30 0.14 -9.50
N ALA A 84 -2.48 -0.04 -10.54
CA ALA A 84 -2.59 0.55 -11.87
C ALA A 84 -3.00 -0.46 -12.96
N GLN A 85 -3.35 -1.70 -12.59
CA GLN A 85 -3.81 -2.73 -13.53
C GLN A 85 -5.33 -2.86 -13.46
N ASP A 86 -6.02 -2.54 -14.56
CA ASP A 86 -7.48 -2.65 -14.70
C ASP A 86 -8.00 -4.08 -14.69
N PHE A 87 -7.16 -5.04 -15.08
CA PHE A 87 -7.44 -6.48 -14.97
C PHE A 87 -7.17 -7.05 -13.57
N SER A 88 -6.56 -6.28 -12.66
CA SER A 88 -6.28 -6.71 -11.27
C SER A 88 -7.22 -6.08 -10.25
N MET A 89 -7.73 -4.87 -10.52
CA MET A 89 -8.62 -4.12 -9.63
C MET A 89 -9.84 -3.62 -10.39
N ARG A 90 -11.02 -3.73 -9.76
CA ARG A 90 -12.27 -3.26 -10.35
C ARG A 90 -12.28 -1.75 -10.57
N TYR A 91 -11.74 -1.00 -9.61
CA TYR A 91 -11.47 0.43 -9.69
C TYR A 91 -10.01 0.69 -9.29
N MET A 92 -9.18 0.99 -10.29
CA MET A 92 -7.77 1.33 -10.08
C MET A 92 -7.63 2.53 -9.17
N LEU A 93 -6.60 2.51 -8.31
CA LEU A 93 -6.28 3.61 -7.41
C LEU A 93 -5.12 4.45 -7.95
N VAL A 94 -4.28 3.87 -8.80
CA VAL A 94 -3.15 4.55 -9.46
C VAL A 94 -3.42 4.64 -10.96
N ASP A 95 -3.24 5.84 -11.54
CA ASP A 95 -3.26 6.09 -12.97
C ASP A 95 -1.81 5.99 -13.48
N GLY A 96 -1.53 4.98 -14.31
CA GLY A 96 -0.20 4.63 -14.77
C GLY A 96 0.00 4.94 -16.26
N GLN A 97 1.18 5.45 -16.61
CA GLN A 97 1.62 5.65 -17.99
C GLN A 97 2.88 4.82 -18.27
N GLY A 98 2.81 3.97 -19.30
CA GLY A 98 3.86 3.03 -19.70
C GLY A 98 3.39 1.58 -19.65
N ASN A 99 4.34 0.63 -19.70
CA ASN A 99 4.01 -0.79 -19.60
C ASN A 99 3.87 -1.21 -18.12
N PHE A 100 2.63 -1.46 -17.69
CA PHE A 100 2.27 -1.98 -16.37
C PHE A 100 1.95 -3.49 -16.37
N GLY A 101 2.34 -4.21 -17.42
CA GLY A 101 2.08 -5.64 -17.59
C GLY A 101 0.76 -5.93 -18.29
N SER A 102 0.48 -7.21 -18.50
CA SER A 102 -0.69 -7.69 -19.25
C SER A 102 -1.33 -8.92 -18.60
N VAL A 103 -2.52 -9.30 -19.07
CA VAL A 103 -3.19 -10.56 -18.69
C VAL A 103 -2.43 -11.80 -19.17
N ASP A 104 -1.57 -11.64 -20.19
CA ASP A 104 -0.71 -12.70 -20.74
C ASP A 104 0.54 -12.94 -19.88
N ASN A 105 0.59 -12.31 -18.70
CA ASN A 105 1.67 -12.42 -17.72
C ASN A 105 2.99 -11.77 -18.20
N ASP A 106 2.91 -10.79 -19.10
CA ASP A 106 4.05 -9.93 -19.41
C ASP A 106 4.38 -9.07 -18.19
N PRO A 107 5.64 -9.05 -17.74
CA PRO A 107 6.01 -8.25 -16.59
C PRO A 107 5.91 -6.75 -16.90
N PRO A 108 5.63 -5.91 -15.88
CA PRO A 108 5.72 -4.46 -16.04
C PRO A 108 7.14 -4.05 -16.42
N ALA A 109 7.29 -2.92 -17.12
CA ALA A 109 8.60 -2.33 -17.32
C ALA A 109 9.22 -1.91 -15.97
N ALA A 110 10.54 -1.74 -15.92
CA ALA A 110 11.21 -1.26 -14.71
C ALA A 110 10.72 0.14 -14.30
N MET A 111 10.74 0.45 -13.00
CA MET A 111 10.24 1.71 -12.41
C MET A 111 10.89 3.00 -12.94
N ARG A 112 12.01 2.89 -13.67
CA ARG A 112 12.64 4.03 -14.37
C ARG A 112 11.92 4.43 -15.67
N TYR A 113 11.08 3.55 -16.22
CA TYR A 113 10.35 3.77 -17.46
C TYR A 113 8.90 4.17 -17.23
N THR A 114 8.25 3.60 -16.22
CA THR A 114 6.86 3.89 -15.89
C THR A 114 6.70 5.21 -15.14
N GLU A 115 5.54 5.82 -15.32
CA GLU A 115 5.13 7.02 -14.59
C GLU A 115 3.73 6.78 -14.00
N ALA A 116 3.41 7.46 -12.91
CA ALA A 116 2.14 7.29 -12.22
C ALA A 116 1.66 8.59 -11.56
N ARG A 117 0.37 8.64 -11.24
CA ARG A 117 -0.33 9.64 -10.41
C ARG A 117 -1.57 9.01 -9.78
N LEU A 118 -2.25 9.72 -8.88
CA LEU A 118 -3.51 9.22 -8.31
C LEU A 118 -4.62 9.21 -9.36
N THR A 119 -5.49 8.21 -9.30
CA THR A 119 -6.78 8.29 -9.99
C THR A 119 -7.72 9.23 -9.24
N ARG A 120 -8.76 9.72 -9.94
CA ARG A 120 -9.80 10.54 -9.30
C ARG A 120 -10.52 9.80 -8.16
N ILE A 121 -10.71 8.48 -8.27
CA ILE A 121 -11.36 7.69 -7.21
C ILE A 121 -10.45 7.50 -5.99
N ALA A 122 -9.12 7.44 -6.18
CA ALA A 122 -8.19 7.35 -5.06
C ALA A 122 -8.17 8.63 -4.21
N GLU A 123 -8.45 9.80 -4.79
CA GLU A 123 -8.60 11.03 -4.02
C GLU A 123 -9.75 10.93 -3.01
N GLU A 124 -10.86 10.27 -3.36
CA GLU A 124 -11.98 10.02 -2.43
C GLU A 124 -11.58 9.14 -1.22
N MET A 125 -10.45 8.43 -1.30
CA MET A 125 -9.87 7.71 -0.17
C MET A 125 -9.17 8.66 0.82
N LEU A 126 -8.69 9.80 0.35
CA LEU A 126 -7.78 10.72 1.06
C LEU A 126 -8.45 12.04 1.49
N VAL A 127 -9.67 12.33 1.03
CA VAL A 127 -10.36 13.59 1.33
C VAL A 127 -10.43 13.86 2.84
N ASP A 128 -10.11 15.10 3.24
CA ASP A 128 -10.14 15.60 4.61
C ASP A 128 -9.12 14.94 5.57
N ILE A 129 -8.08 14.27 5.05
CA ILE A 129 -7.01 13.66 5.87
C ILE A 129 -6.23 14.68 6.72
N ASP A 130 -6.21 15.94 6.31
CA ASP A 130 -5.57 17.08 6.98
C ASP A 130 -6.44 17.73 8.08
N LYS A 131 -7.69 17.27 8.24
CA LYS A 131 -8.68 17.85 9.17
C LYS A 131 -8.87 17.04 10.45
N ASP A 132 -7.82 16.37 10.91
CA ASP A 132 -7.84 15.54 12.13
C ASP A 132 -8.95 14.46 12.12
N THR A 133 -9.21 13.89 10.94
CA THR A 133 -10.28 12.90 10.72
C THR A 133 -9.85 11.46 11.05
N VAL A 134 -8.54 11.22 11.10
CA VAL A 134 -7.95 9.92 11.38
C VAL A 134 -6.76 10.05 12.32
N ASN A 135 -6.52 9.01 13.11
CA ASN A 135 -5.32 8.95 13.95
C ASN A 135 -4.07 8.73 13.10
N PHE A 136 -3.00 9.41 13.49
CA PHE A 136 -1.67 9.23 12.95
C PHE A 136 -0.77 8.53 13.96
N MET A 137 0.18 7.74 13.47
CA MET A 137 1.23 7.12 14.25
C MET A 137 2.61 7.59 13.78
N PRO A 138 3.65 7.57 14.63
CA PRO A 138 5.02 7.78 14.19
C PRO A 138 5.42 6.79 13.09
N ASN A 139 6.23 7.24 12.14
CA ASN A 139 6.87 6.36 11.16
C ASN A 139 8.00 5.53 11.81
N PHE A 140 8.71 4.73 11.01
CA PHE A 140 9.69 3.75 11.50
C PHE A 140 10.89 4.34 12.27
N ASP A 141 11.26 5.61 12.02
CA ASP A 141 12.34 6.32 12.72
C ASP A 141 11.83 7.42 13.66
N ASN A 142 10.51 7.52 13.83
CA ASN A 142 9.81 8.55 14.62
C ASN A 142 10.06 10.01 14.17
N SER A 143 10.60 10.24 12.98
CA SER A 143 10.81 11.60 12.44
C SER A 143 9.57 12.19 11.78
N LEU A 144 8.65 11.34 11.30
CA LEU A 144 7.43 11.71 10.60
C LEU A 144 6.22 10.98 11.19
N LYS A 145 5.04 11.34 10.69
CA LYS A 145 3.77 10.68 11.00
C LYS A 145 3.16 10.06 9.75
N GLU A 146 2.49 8.93 9.91
CA GLU A 146 1.70 8.26 8.88
C GLU A 146 0.28 7.93 9.41
N PRO A 147 -0.74 7.94 8.54
CA PRO A 147 -2.10 7.63 8.93
C PRO A 147 -2.25 6.14 9.25
N VAL A 148 -2.93 5.82 10.36
CA VAL A 148 -3.24 4.42 10.72
C VAL A 148 -4.24 3.82 9.72
N VAL A 149 -5.22 4.62 9.30
CA VAL A 149 -6.23 4.33 8.27
C VAL A 149 -6.46 5.57 7.41
N LEU A 150 -6.98 5.38 6.20
CA LEU A 150 -7.43 6.51 5.39
C LEU A 150 -8.87 6.93 5.77
N PRO A 151 -9.23 8.23 5.64
CA PRO A 151 -10.56 8.72 6.00
C PRO A 151 -11.69 8.14 5.13
N THR A 152 -11.35 7.63 3.94
CA THR A 152 -12.16 6.93 2.96
C THR A 152 -13.67 7.21 2.91
N ARG A 153 -14.14 7.67 1.75
CA ARG A 153 -15.58 7.82 1.47
C ARG A 153 -16.19 6.63 0.75
N LEU A 154 -15.39 5.60 0.46
CA LEU A 154 -15.78 4.45 -0.34
C LEU A 154 -15.56 3.16 0.46
N PRO A 155 -16.49 2.20 0.43
CA PRO A 155 -16.29 0.89 1.05
C PRO A 155 -15.33 0.04 0.18
N ASN A 156 -14.07 0.47 0.08
CA ASN A 156 -13.08 -0.07 -0.86
C ASN A 156 -12.80 -1.56 -0.64
N LEU A 157 -12.92 -2.06 0.59
CA LEU A 157 -12.82 -3.50 0.87
C LEU A 157 -13.86 -4.33 0.10
N LEU A 158 -15.09 -3.80 -0.02
CA LEU A 158 -16.17 -4.47 -0.73
C LEU A 158 -16.11 -4.22 -2.22
N VAL A 159 -15.65 -3.03 -2.63
CA VAL A 159 -15.65 -2.60 -4.04
C VAL A 159 -14.48 -3.18 -4.83
N ASN A 160 -13.31 -3.33 -4.20
CA ASN A 160 -12.10 -3.83 -4.85
C ASN A 160 -11.65 -5.20 -4.31
N GLY A 161 -12.23 -5.65 -3.19
CA GLY A 161 -11.82 -6.90 -2.56
C GLY A 161 -10.42 -6.85 -1.97
N SER A 162 -9.94 -8.02 -1.52
CA SER A 162 -8.57 -8.19 -1.07
C SER A 162 -8.21 -9.67 -0.99
N SER A 163 -6.96 -9.98 -1.34
CA SER A 163 -6.38 -11.32 -1.18
C SER A 163 -5.10 -11.24 -0.36
N GLY A 164 -4.93 -12.15 0.59
CA GLY A 164 -3.77 -12.15 1.49
C GLY A 164 -3.61 -13.46 2.23
N ILE A 165 -2.36 -13.83 2.49
CA ILE A 165 -1.98 -15.02 3.25
C ILE A 165 -1.08 -14.55 4.40
N ALA A 166 -1.51 -14.82 5.62
CA ALA A 166 -0.81 -14.48 6.87
C ALA A 166 -0.33 -15.77 7.57
N VAL A 167 0.31 -15.63 8.73
CA VAL A 167 0.66 -16.79 9.55
C VAL A 167 -0.62 -17.37 10.15
N GLY A 168 -1.03 -18.55 9.69
CA GLY A 168 -2.21 -19.28 10.19
C GLY A 168 -3.56 -18.77 9.68
N MET A 169 -3.61 -17.79 8.79
CA MET A 169 -4.86 -17.22 8.25
C MET A 169 -4.72 -16.85 6.77
N ALA A 170 -5.85 -16.82 6.07
CA ALA A 170 -5.93 -16.32 4.70
C ALA A 170 -7.22 -15.51 4.52
N THR A 171 -7.19 -14.54 3.62
CA THR A 171 -8.36 -13.75 3.20
C THR A 171 -8.48 -13.77 1.69
N ASN A 172 -9.71 -13.88 1.21
CA ASN A 172 -10.06 -13.71 -0.20
C ASN A 172 -11.46 -13.12 -0.30
N ILE A 173 -11.54 -11.86 -0.72
CA ILE A 173 -12.79 -11.11 -0.88
C ILE A 173 -12.84 -10.66 -2.34
N PRO A 174 -13.86 -11.06 -3.12
CA PRO A 174 -14.02 -10.59 -4.50
C PRO A 174 -14.47 -9.12 -4.55
N PRO A 175 -14.22 -8.41 -5.66
CA PRO A 175 -14.88 -7.15 -5.98
C PRO A 175 -16.40 -7.30 -6.21
#